data_AF-A0A3C0KBE8-F1
#
_entry.id   AF-A0A3C0KBE8-F1
#
_cell.length_a   1.000
_cell.length_b   1.000
_cell.length_c   1.000
_cell.angle_alpha   90.00
_cell.angle_beta   90.00
_cell.angle_gamma   90.00
#
_symmetry.space_group_name_H-M   'P 1'
#
loop_
_entity.id
_entity.type
_entity.pdbx_description
1 polymer ?
#
loop_
_entity_poly.entity_id
_entity_poly.type
_entity_poly.pdbx_seq_one_letter_code
_entity_poly.pdbx_strand_id
1 'polypeptide(L)'
;NQHGEVLPVGGINEKIEGWFRVCEAAGLDGQQGVLLPRRNLRHLMLEPAVVDAVATGHFHIYTASHAGEGLALLTGMPSGIDDPVTTQGPYPSGSVLSRCEAQLRQFREACRAATRGMQGGCS
;
A
#
# COMPACT_ATOMS: atom_id res chain seq x y z
N ASN A 1 -12.16 -2.86 4.81
CA ASN A 1 -12.94 -3.95 5.44
C ASN A 1 -12.49 -5.26 4.80
N GLN A 2 -13.18 -6.38 5.02
CA GLN A 2 -12.83 -7.67 4.42
C GLN A 2 -12.91 -7.69 2.88
N HIS A 3 -13.62 -6.73 2.28
CA HIS A 3 -13.72 -6.56 0.83
C HIS A 3 -12.72 -5.56 0.28
N GLY A 4 -11.70 -5.17 1.06
CA GLY A 4 -10.66 -4.23 0.63
C GLY A 4 -11.08 -2.75 0.63
N GLU A 5 -12.33 -2.40 0.97
CA GLU A 5 -12.74 -0.99 1.03
C GLU A 5 -12.00 -0.24 2.14
N VAL A 6 -11.45 0.93 1.82
CA VAL A 6 -10.76 1.78 2.78
C VAL A 6 -11.81 2.57 3.57
N LEU A 7 -11.79 2.39 4.90
CA LEU A 7 -12.73 3.03 5.81
C LEU A 7 -12.17 4.36 6.33
N PRO A 8 -13.04 5.34 6.63
CA PRO A 8 -12.59 6.60 7.17
C PRO A 8 -11.96 6.40 8.55
N VAL A 9 -10.97 7.24 8.85
CA VAL A 9 -10.25 7.22 10.13
C VAL A 9 -10.40 8.54 10.86
N GLY A 10 -10.38 8.50 12.19
CA GLY A 10 -10.32 9.69 13.04
C GLY A 10 -8.91 10.29 13.10
N GLY A 11 -8.87 11.57 13.47
CA GLY A 11 -7.62 12.33 13.67
C GLY A 11 -6.80 12.49 12.38
N ILE A 12 -7.46 12.75 11.24
CA ILE A 12 -6.78 12.75 9.94
C ILE A 12 -5.91 14.00 9.76
N ASN A 13 -6.36 15.17 10.23
CA ASN A 13 -5.61 16.42 10.11
C ASN A 13 -4.31 16.33 10.92
N GLU A 14 -4.41 15.86 12.17
CA GLU A 14 -3.29 15.71 13.09
C GLU A 14 -2.24 14.71 12.56
N LYS A 15 -2.68 13.66 11.88
CA LYS A 15 -1.77 12.70 11.22
C LYS A 15 -1.04 13.32 10.04
N ILE A 16 -1.74 14.08 9.20
CA ILE A 16 -1.15 14.74 8.03
C ILE A 16 -0.12 15.78 8.50
N GLU A 17 -0.51 16.65 9.42
CA GLU A 17 0.34 17.72 9.95
C GLU A 17 1.52 17.16 10.74
N GLY A 18 1.30 16.09 11.51
CA GLY A 18 2.37 15.38 12.21
C GLY A 18 3.42 14.82 11.25
N TRP A 19 2.98 14.17 10.16
CA TRP A 19 3.89 13.66 9.14
C TRP A 19 4.59 14.81 8.38
N PHE A 20 3.84 15.84 8.00
CA PHE A 20 4.38 17.02 7.33
C PHE A 20 5.51 17.66 8.14
N ARG A 21 5.35 17.87 9.46
CA ARG A 21 6.40 18.43 10.33
C ARG A 21 7.66 17.56 10.36
N VAL A 22 7.52 16.23 10.32
CA VAL A 22 8.68 15.32 10.23
C VAL A 22 9.40 15.50 8.89
N CYS A 23 8.65 15.57 7.79
CA CYS A 23 9.21 15.80 6.46
C CYS A 23 9.88 17.18 6.34
N GLU A 24 9.27 18.23 6.88
CA GLU A 24 9.81 19.58 6.90
C GLU A 24 11.13 19.64 7.67
N ALA A 25 11.17 19.04 8.87
CA ALA A 25 12.40 18.97 9.66
C ALA A 25 13.52 18.17 8.97
N ALA A 26 13.16 17.20 8.12
CA ALA A 26 14.10 16.43 7.31
C ALA A 26 14.50 17.11 5.99
N GLY A 27 13.80 18.18 5.59
CA GLY A 27 13.89 18.82 4.29
C GLY A 27 12.90 18.24 3.29
N LEU A 28 12.01 19.08 2.77
CA LEU A 28 11.06 18.72 1.70
C LEU A 28 11.78 18.69 0.34
N ASP A 29 11.63 17.58 -0.38
CA ASP A 29 12.18 17.40 -1.73
C ASP A 29 11.09 17.22 -2.81
N GLY A 30 9.82 17.32 -2.40
CA GLY A 30 8.67 17.18 -3.30
C GLY A 30 8.30 15.74 -3.61
N GLN A 31 8.86 14.74 -2.93
CA GLN A 31 8.40 13.35 -3.02
C GLN A 31 7.58 12.92 -1.80
N GLN A 32 7.56 13.73 -0.74
CA GLN A 32 6.81 13.42 0.47
C GLN A 32 5.31 13.62 0.27
N GLY A 33 4.53 12.83 1.00
CA GLY A 33 3.08 12.98 0.99
C GLY A 33 2.39 11.97 1.89
N VAL A 34 1.07 11.96 1.80
CA VAL A 34 0.17 11.07 2.54
C VAL A 34 -0.76 10.34 1.60
N LEU A 35 -1.11 9.09 1.94
CA LEU A 35 -2.20 8.34 1.33
C LEU A 35 -3.29 8.14 2.38
N LEU A 36 -4.51 8.57 2.10
CA LEU A 36 -5.63 8.53 3.06
C LEU A 36 -6.95 8.04 2.46
N PRO A 37 -7.94 7.64 3.28
CA PRO A 37 -9.25 7.21 2.79
C PRO A 37 -9.96 8.33 2.03
N ARG A 38 -10.43 8.09 0.81
CA ARG A 38 -11.14 9.11 0.01
C ARG A 38 -12.31 9.76 0.74
N ARG A 39 -12.97 9.00 1.63
CA ARG A 39 -14.09 9.45 2.47
C ARG A 39 -13.70 10.52 3.51
N ASN A 40 -12.42 10.68 3.84
CA ASN A 40 -11.93 11.72 4.76
C ASN A 40 -11.77 13.10 4.11
N LEU A 41 -11.72 13.19 2.76
CA LEU A 41 -11.48 14.46 2.04
C LEU A 41 -12.41 15.59 2.47
N ARG A 42 -13.70 15.28 2.63
CA ARG A 42 -14.73 16.25 3.02
C ARG A 42 -14.57 16.83 4.43
N HIS A 43 -13.65 16.29 5.24
CA HIS A 43 -13.39 16.74 6.60
C HIS A 43 -11.97 17.30 6.78
N LEU A 44 -11.19 17.43 5.69
CA LEU A 44 -9.84 17.98 5.77
C LEU A 44 -9.89 19.47 6.07
N MET A 45 -9.21 19.87 7.13
CA MET A 45 -8.99 21.25 7.55
C MET A 45 -7.53 21.31 7.97
N LEU A 46 -6.65 21.63 7.03
CA LEU A 46 -5.20 21.56 7.21
C LEU A 46 -4.63 22.96 7.51
N GLU A 47 -3.56 23.00 8.30
CA GLU A 47 -2.78 24.21 8.49
C GLU A 47 -2.32 24.83 7.15
N PRO A 48 -2.26 26.18 7.04
CA PRO A 48 -1.86 26.87 5.81
C PRO A 48 -0.52 26.40 5.24
N ALA A 49 0.45 26.10 6.10
CA ALA A 49 1.77 25.61 5.67
C ALA A 49 1.69 24.31 4.86
N VAL A 50 0.80 23.39 5.25
CA VAL A 50 0.56 22.15 4.51
C VAL A 50 -0.11 22.45 3.17
N VAL A 51 -1.10 23.35 3.16
CA VAL A 51 -1.80 23.77 1.94
C VAL A 51 -0.83 24.40 0.94
N ASP A 52 0.06 25.28 1.40
CA ASP A 52 1.06 25.95 0.58
C ASP A 52 2.09 24.97 0.02
N ALA A 53 2.57 24.02 0.83
CA ALA A 53 3.48 22.96 0.37
C ALA A 53 2.83 22.07 -0.70
N VAL A 54 1.53 21.77 -0.55
CA VAL A 54 0.77 21.04 -1.58
C VAL A 54 0.59 21.87 -2.85
N ALA A 55 0.22 23.14 -2.72
CA ALA A 55 0.04 24.05 -3.84
C ALA A 55 1.35 24.26 -4.66
N THR A 56 2.49 24.19 -3.98
CA THR A 56 3.82 24.33 -4.60
C THR A 56 4.46 23.00 -5.01
N GLY A 57 3.78 21.87 -4.79
CA GLY A 57 4.27 20.53 -5.18
C GLY A 57 5.36 19.95 -4.28
N HIS A 58 5.63 20.56 -3.13
CA HIS A 58 6.60 20.08 -2.13
C HIS A 58 6.03 18.99 -1.21
N PHE A 59 4.71 18.80 -1.21
CA PHE A 59 4.03 17.76 -0.45
C PHE A 59 2.79 17.26 -1.20
N HIS A 60 2.44 15.98 -1.08
CA HIS A 60 1.34 15.38 -1.85
C HIS A 60 0.25 14.77 -0.98
N ILE A 61 -1.00 14.92 -1.39
CA ILE A 61 -2.15 14.26 -0.76
C ILE A 61 -2.79 13.32 -1.77
N TYR A 62 -2.64 12.02 -1.53
CA TYR A 62 -3.26 10.95 -2.31
C TYR A 62 -4.44 10.34 -1.56
N THR A 63 -5.40 9.82 -2.31
CA THR A 63 -6.55 9.14 -1.72
C THR A 63 -6.84 7.80 -2.37
N ALA A 64 -7.37 6.88 -1.58
CA ALA A 64 -7.85 5.59 -2.03
C ALA A 64 -9.22 5.26 -1.43
N SER A 65 -10.09 4.66 -2.24
CA SER A 65 -11.34 4.01 -1.84
C SER A 65 -11.16 2.52 -1.63
N HIS A 66 -10.21 1.90 -2.32
CA HIS A 66 -9.92 0.47 -2.26
C HIS A 66 -8.45 0.21 -1.95
N ALA A 67 -8.14 -0.87 -1.21
CA ALA A 67 -6.77 -1.22 -0.85
C ALA A 67 -5.88 -1.46 -2.09
N GLY A 68 -6.46 -1.95 -3.18
CA GLY A 68 -5.77 -2.13 -4.45
C GLY A 68 -5.24 -0.83 -5.05
N GLU A 69 -5.98 0.28 -4.92
CA GLU A 69 -5.54 1.60 -5.40
C GLU A 69 -4.30 2.07 -4.64
N GLY A 70 -4.33 1.92 -3.31
CA GLY A 70 -3.19 2.26 -2.46
C GLY A 70 -1.96 1.41 -2.71
N LEU A 71 -2.17 0.09 -2.90
CA LEU A 71 -1.09 -0.83 -3.23
C LEU A 71 -0.44 -0.47 -4.57
N ALA A 72 -1.25 -0.12 -5.57
CA ALA A 72 -0.73 0.26 -6.88
C ALA A 72 0.06 1.57 -6.82
N LEU A 73 -0.45 2.57 -6.10
CA LEU A 73 0.22 3.85 -5.91
C LEU A 73 1.60 3.68 -5.24
N LEU A 74 1.66 2.93 -4.15
CA LEU A 74 2.88 2.78 -3.34
C LEU A 74 3.96 1.94 -4.03
N THR A 75 3.55 1.01 -4.89
CA THR A 75 4.48 0.07 -5.55
C THR A 75 4.82 0.46 -6.99
N GLY A 76 4.07 1.38 -7.60
CA GLY A 76 4.18 1.71 -9.01
C GLY A 76 3.79 0.56 -9.95
N MET A 77 3.06 -0.44 -9.45
CA MET A 77 2.67 -1.65 -10.20
C MET A 77 1.15 -1.88 -10.12
N PRO A 78 0.52 -2.52 -11.12
CA PRO A 78 -0.87 -2.96 -10.99
C PRO A 78 -1.05 -3.85 -9.75
N SER A 79 -2.12 -3.64 -8.97
CA SER A 79 -2.34 -4.42 -7.74
C SER A 79 -2.61 -5.89 -8.04
N GLY A 80 -3.47 -6.18 -9.03
CA GLY A 80 -3.97 -7.52 -9.33
C GLY A 80 -5.19 -7.93 -8.52
N ILE A 81 -5.70 -7.09 -7.60
CA ILE A 81 -6.79 -7.46 -6.66
C ILE A 81 -8.14 -7.59 -7.37
N ASP A 82 -8.46 -6.63 -8.25
CA ASP A 82 -9.78 -6.53 -8.90
C ASP A 82 -9.75 -7.08 -10.34
N ASP A 83 -8.61 -7.67 -10.73
CA ASP A 83 -8.41 -8.22 -12.06
C ASP A 83 -9.06 -9.61 -12.22
N PRO A 84 -9.60 -9.94 -13.40
CA PRO A 84 -10.13 -11.26 -13.66
C PRO A 84 -9.01 -12.32 -13.63
N VAL A 85 -9.38 -13.53 -13.19
CA VAL A 85 -8.48 -14.69 -13.23
C VAL A 85 -8.00 -14.91 -14.67
N THR A 86 -6.70 -15.15 -14.82
CA THR A 86 -6.06 -15.36 -16.12
C THR A 86 -5.83 -16.83 -16.40
N THR A 87 -5.55 -17.18 -17.67
CA THR A 87 -5.15 -18.55 -18.04
C THR A 87 -3.78 -18.93 -17.48
N GLN A 88 -2.95 -17.96 -17.11
CA GLN A 88 -1.61 -18.17 -16.57
C GLN A 88 -1.57 -18.24 -15.04
N GLY A 89 -2.70 -17.95 -14.37
CA GLY A 89 -2.79 -17.94 -12.91
C GLY A 89 -3.85 -16.96 -12.39
N PRO A 90 -4.03 -16.92 -11.06
CA PRO A 90 -5.08 -16.12 -10.42
C PRO A 90 -4.90 -14.61 -10.59
N TYR A 91 -3.68 -14.15 -10.89
CA TYR A 91 -3.36 -12.72 -11.00
C TYR A 91 -2.59 -12.43 -12.31
N PRO A 92 -2.82 -11.26 -12.95
CA PRO A 92 -2.09 -10.87 -14.15
C PRO A 92 -0.58 -10.78 -13.92
N SER A 93 0.20 -11.22 -14.91
CA SER A 93 1.66 -11.13 -14.86
C SER A 93 2.12 -9.68 -14.67
N GLY A 94 3.10 -9.47 -13.78
CA GLY A 94 3.64 -8.15 -13.48
C GLY A 94 2.88 -7.39 -12.38
N SER A 95 1.72 -7.87 -11.93
CA SER A 95 1.01 -7.31 -10.79
C SER A 95 1.71 -7.62 -9.45
N VAL A 96 1.41 -6.83 -8.43
CA VAL A 96 1.89 -7.10 -7.06
C VAL A 96 1.43 -8.48 -6.59
N LEU A 97 0.16 -8.83 -6.79
CA LEU A 97 -0.35 -10.13 -6.36
C LEU A 97 0.24 -11.31 -7.13
N SER A 98 0.62 -11.15 -8.40
CA SER A 98 1.36 -12.20 -9.12
C SER A 98 2.73 -12.50 -8.49
N ARG A 99 3.42 -11.45 -7.98
CA ARG A 99 4.69 -11.60 -7.26
C ARG A 99 4.48 -12.25 -5.90
N CYS A 100 3.43 -11.84 -5.16
CA CYS A 100 3.07 -12.46 -3.90
C CYS A 100 2.76 -13.95 -4.05
N GLU A 101 1.98 -14.33 -5.07
CA GLU A 101 1.65 -15.73 -5.33
C GLU A 101 2.89 -16.56 -5.68
N ALA A 102 3.81 -16.02 -6.49
CA ALA A 102 5.09 -16.67 -6.79
C ALA A 102 5.92 -16.91 -5.51
N GLN A 103 6.02 -15.91 -4.63
CA GLN A 103 6.73 -16.03 -3.34
C GLN A 103 6.07 -17.04 -2.40
N LEU A 104 4.73 -17.00 -2.27
CA LEU A 104 3.98 -17.96 -1.44
C LEU A 104 4.15 -19.40 -1.95
N ARG A 105 4.24 -19.60 -3.28
CA ARG A 105 4.53 -20.91 -3.86
C ARG A 105 5.93 -21.40 -3.48
N GLN A 106 6.94 -20.55 -3.59
CA GLN A 106 8.32 -20.88 -3.19
C GLN A 106 8.38 -21.27 -1.70
N PHE A 107 7.73 -20.52 -0.82
CA PHE A 107 7.66 -20.88 0.60
C PHE A 107 6.96 -22.22 0.84
N ARG A 108 5.83 -22.49 0.17
CA ARG A 108 5.12 -23.77 0.28
C ARG A 108 5.99 -24.95 -0.16
N GLU A 109 6.75 -24.80 -1.23
CA GLU A 109 7.67 -25.82 -1.72
C GLU A 109 8.81 -26.08 -0.73
N ALA A 110 9.44 -25.02 -0.21
CA ALA A 110 10.50 -25.12 0.79
C ALA A 110 10.02 -25.80 2.09
N CYS A 111 8.86 -25.39 2.62
CA CYS A 111 8.27 -26.02 3.80
C CYS A 111 7.99 -27.51 3.57
N ARG A 112 7.43 -27.88 2.41
CA ARG A 112 7.17 -29.28 2.06
C ARG A 112 8.45 -30.12 1.95
N ALA A 113 9.55 -29.53 1.47
CA ALA A 113 10.84 -30.21 1.39
C ALA A 113 11.43 -30.44 2.79
N ALA A 114 11.38 -29.42 3.66
CA ALA A 114 11.83 -29.52 5.05
C ALA A 114 11.06 -30.57 5.86
N THR A 115 9.72 -30.61 5.72
CA THR A 115 8.89 -31.63 6.40
C THR A 115 9.22 -33.05 5.92
N ARG A 116 9.54 -33.23 4.62
CA ARG A 116 9.96 -34.53 4.08
C ARG A 116 11.35 -34.95 4.55
N GLY A 117 12.28 -34.00 4.70
CA GLY A 117 13.62 -34.27 5.27
C GLY A 117 13.58 -34.71 6.73
N MET A 118 12.66 -34.18 7.54
CA MET A 118 12.48 -34.58 8.94
C MET A 118 11.89 -35.99 9.13
N GLN A 119 11.13 -36.49 8.16
CA GLN A 119 10.56 -37.86 8.21
C GLN A 119 11.54 -38.94 7.72
N GLY A 120 12.59 -38.57 6.97
CA GLY A 120 13.60 -39.50 6.44
C GLY A 120 14.88 -39.65 7.27
N GLY A 121 15.02 -38.91 8.36
CA GLY A 121 16.23 -38.87 9.20
C GLY A 121 16.17 -39.70 10.49
N CYS A 122 15.13 -40.51 10.68
CA CYS A 122 14.98 -41.41 11.84
C CYS A 122 14.98 -42.86 11.34
N SER A 123 16.17 -43.44 11.19
CA SER A 123 16.42 -44.87 11.00
C SER A 123 17.79 -45.21 11.58
#